data_AF-A0A2N9MMB1-F1
#
_entry.id   AF-A0A2N9MMB1-F1
#
_cell.length_a   1.000
_cell.length_b   1.000
_cell.length_c   1.000
_cell.angle_alpha   90.00
_cell.angle_beta   90.00
_cell.angle_gamma   90.00
#
_symmetry.space_group_name_H-M   'P 1'
#
loop_
_entity.id
_entity.type
_entity.pdbx_description
1 polymer ?
#
loop_
_entity_poly.entity_id
_entity_poly.type
_entity_poly.pdbx_seq_one_letter_code
_entity_poly.pdbx_strand_id
1 'polypeptide(L)'
;MNFTGKWRFNTEKSALQIPVPESAYFEIEHREPDFRLTRTLVYAGQADTLTIELKTDGAESVQQFGDIQARIRLHWDGPELVFDSTVRTPDDEGTNVVRYSLRDNGRTLVAVERVRSPKHQHDNTWVFDREEAS
;
A
#
# COMPACT_ATOMS: atom_id res chain seq x y z
N MET A 1 4.52 16.04 -3.37
CA MET A 1 5.55 14.99 -3.64
C MET A 1 5.03 14.09 -4.75
N ASN A 2 5.89 13.47 -5.57
CA ASN A 2 5.45 12.57 -6.64
C ASN A 2 5.97 11.15 -6.39
N PHE A 3 5.05 10.20 -6.19
CA PHE A 3 5.34 8.80 -5.89
C PHE A 3 5.51 7.92 -7.14
N THR A 4 5.37 8.49 -8.34
CA THR A 4 5.46 7.76 -9.60
C THR A 4 6.75 6.96 -9.68
N GLY A 5 6.63 5.69 -10.08
CA GLY A 5 7.75 4.80 -10.27
C GLY A 5 7.41 3.35 -10.09
N LYS A 6 8.42 2.53 -10.33
CA LYS A 6 8.45 1.09 -10.13
C LYS A 6 9.27 0.83 -8.87
N TRP A 7 8.73 0.07 -7.94
CA TRP A 7 9.24 -0.07 -6.60
C TRP A 7 9.36 -1.55 -6.26
N ARG A 8 10.59 -1.99 -6.02
CA ARG A 8 10.92 -3.37 -5.69
C ARG A 8 11.10 -3.52 -4.19
N PHE A 9 10.44 -4.49 -3.61
CA PHE A 9 10.51 -4.76 -2.18
C PHE A 9 11.92 -5.10 -1.73
N ASN A 10 12.36 -4.43 -0.67
CA ASN A 10 13.63 -4.68 0.00
C ASN A 10 13.35 -5.40 1.31
N THR A 11 13.47 -6.73 1.28
CA THR A 11 13.23 -7.59 2.45
C THR A 11 14.16 -7.28 3.61
N GLU A 12 15.43 -6.96 3.33
CA GLU A 12 16.46 -6.71 4.37
C GLU A 12 16.19 -5.45 5.18
N LYS A 13 15.60 -4.42 4.56
CA LYS A 13 15.25 -3.15 5.21
C LYS A 13 13.82 -3.15 5.77
N SER A 14 13.02 -4.17 5.47
CA SER A 14 11.62 -4.25 5.89
C SER A 14 11.46 -5.01 7.21
N ALA A 15 10.41 -4.69 7.94
CA ALA A 15 10.05 -5.36 9.19
C ALA A 15 8.55 -5.66 9.17
N LEU A 16 8.18 -6.94 9.02
CA LEU A 16 6.79 -7.38 8.87
C LEU A 16 6.41 -8.30 10.04
N GLN A 17 5.20 -8.13 10.56
CA GLN A 17 4.55 -9.02 11.54
C GLN A 17 3.61 -10.04 10.89
N ILE A 18 3.66 -10.13 9.56
CA ILE A 18 2.93 -11.08 8.73
C ILE A 18 3.93 -12.00 8.01
N PRO A 19 3.47 -13.12 7.39
CA PRO A 19 4.33 -13.89 6.51
C PRO A 19 4.98 -12.99 5.46
N VAL A 20 6.30 -13.05 5.38
CA VAL A 20 7.09 -12.25 4.43
C VAL A 20 6.87 -12.81 3.03
N PRO A 21 6.47 -11.99 2.05
CA PRO A 21 6.34 -12.47 0.67
C PRO A 21 7.72 -12.80 0.07
N GLU A 22 7.74 -13.72 -0.89
CA GLU A 22 8.95 -14.03 -1.66
C GLU A 22 9.41 -12.82 -2.48
N SER A 23 8.46 -12.05 -2.99
CA SER A 23 8.72 -10.76 -3.61
C SER A 23 7.48 -9.87 -3.55
N ALA A 24 7.71 -8.56 -3.65
CA ALA A 24 6.66 -7.58 -3.75
C ALA A 24 7.09 -6.45 -4.69
N TYR A 25 6.14 -5.97 -5.48
CA TYR A 25 6.39 -4.98 -6.51
C TYR A 25 5.23 -4.01 -6.59
N PHE A 26 5.51 -2.71 -6.49
CA PHE A 26 4.52 -1.66 -6.67
C PHE A 26 4.85 -0.85 -7.94
N GLU A 27 3.84 -0.62 -8.76
CA GLU A 27 3.86 0.38 -9.82
C GLU A 27 2.88 1.49 -9.45
N ILE A 28 3.41 2.70 -9.34
CA ILE A 28 2.63 3.88 -8.96
C ILE A 28 2.65 4.87 -10.12
N GLU A 29 1.47 5.34 -10.49
CA GLU A 29 1.27 6.52 -11.33
C GLU A 29 0.62 7.60 -10.46
N HIS A 30 1.30 8.73 -10.31
CA HIS A 30 0.84 9.83 -9.47
C HIS A 30 0.94 11.16 -10.22
N ARG A 31 -0.22 11.72 -10.56
CA ARG A 31 -0.39 13.06 -11.11
C ARG A 31 -1.57 13.72 -10.42
N GLU A 32 -1.27 14.59 -9.47
CA GLU A 32 -2.24 15.24 -8.59
C GLU A 32 -3.53 15.71 -9.30
N PRO A 33 -4.73 15.40 -8.75
CA PRO A 33 -4.96 14.59 -7.57
C PRO A 33 -5.01 13.07 -7.85
N ASP A 34 -4.82 12.65 -9.11
CA ASP A 34 -5.00 11.26 -9.52
C ASP A 34 -3.83 10.38 -9.06
N PHE A 35 -4.17 9.26 -8.43
CA PHE A 35 -3.23 8.28 -7.92
C PHE A 35 -3.69 6.87 -8.30
N ARG A 36 -2.82 6.11 -8.95
CA ARG A 36 -3.02 4.70 -9.28
C ARG A 36 -1.88 3.88 -8.71
N LEU A 37 -2.21 2.85 -7.95
CA LEU A 37 -1.26 1.87 -7.41
C LEU A 37 -1.64 0.48 -7.93
N THR A 38 -0.70 -0.16 -8.60
CA THR A 38 -0.72 -1.60 -8.87
C THR A 38 0.25 -2.27 -7.92
N ARG A 39 -0.24 -3.15 -7.05
CA ARG A 39 0.55 -3.98 -6.14
C ARG A 39 0.53 -5.41 -6.64
N THR A 40 1.70 -6.04 -6.68
CA THR A 40 1.85 -7.49 -6.80
C THR A 40 2.63 -8.03 -5.61
N LEU A 41 2.09 -9.02 -4.88
CA LEU A 41 2.86 -9.82 -3.92
C LEU A 41 2.95 -11.26 -4.43
N VAL A 42 4.07 -11.92 -4.15
CA VAL A 42 4.27 -13.33 -4.48
C VAL A 42 4.45 -14.13 -3.20
N TYR A 43 3.63 -15.16 -3.02
CA TYR A 43 3.72 -16.13 -1.93
C TYR A 43 3.72 -17.54 -2.51
N ALA A 44 4.69 -18.38 -2.13
CA ALA A 44 4.80 -19.75 -2.63
C ALA A 44 4.74 -19.84 -4.17
N GLY A 45 5.39 -18.91 -4.86
CA GLY A 45 5.35 -18.79 -6.33
C GLY A 45 4.03 -18.29 -6.93
N GLN A 46 3.00 -18.00 -6.14
CA GLN A 46 1.72 -17.48 -6.62
C GLN A 46 1.66 -15.96 -6.50
N ALA A 47 1.37 -15.28 -7.62
CA ALA A 47 1.25 -13.84 -7.67
C ALA A 47 -0.20 -13.38 -7.40
N ASP A 48 -0.36 -12.51 -6.41
CA ASP A 48 -1.58 -11.77 -6.12
C ASP A 48 -1.40 -10.32 -6.57
N THR A 49 -2.20 -9.88 -7.57
CA THR A 49 -2.13 -8.53 -8.12
C THR A 49 -3.44 -7.77 -7.89
N LEU A 50 -3.32 -6.57 -7.34
CA LEU A 50 -4.43 -5.65 -7.11
C LEU A 50 -4.08 -4.28 -7.68
N THR A 51 -5.05 -3.63 -8.31
CA THR A 51 -4.96 -2.22 -8.69
C THR A 51 -6.01 -1.40 -7.97
N ILE A 52 -5.60 -0.25 -7.43
CA ILE A 52 -6.48 0.73 -6.81
C ILE A 52 -6.25 2.10 -7.46
N GLU A 53 -7.34 2.77 -7.82
CA GLU A 53 -7.36 4.15 -8.29
C GLU A 53 -8.07 5.04 -7.28
N LEU A 54 -7.43 6.15 -6.90
CA LEU A 54 -7.88 7.07 -5.88
C LEU A 54 -7.53 8.52 -6.24
N LYS A 55 -8.12 9.45 -5.49
CA LYS A 55 -7.69 10.83 -5.45
C LYS A 55 -7.01 11.13 -4.12
N THR A 56 -5.95 11.94 -4.14
CA THR A 56 -5.18 12.41 -2.97
C THR A 56 -5.86 13.55 -2.19
N ASP A 57 -7.07 13.94 -2.61
CA ASP A 57 -7.86 15.04 -2.03
C ASP A 57 -8.66 14.61 -0.79
N GLY A 58 -8.56 13.35 -0.37
CA GLY A 58 -9.28 12.79 0.76
C GLY A 58 -10.70 12.36 0.47
N ALA A 59 -11.15 12.41 -0.79
CA ALA A 59 -12.46 11.88 -1.17
C ALA A 59 -12.56 10.39 -0.84
N GLU A 60 -13.64 10.01 -0.15
CA GLU A 60 -13.91 8.60 0.14
C GLU A 60 -14.45 7.87 -1.08
N SER A 61 -14.02 6.63 -1.26
CA SER A 61 -14.55 5.69 -2.25
C SER A 61 -14.94 4.40 -1.55
N VAL A 62 -16.02 3.75 -2.02
CA VAL A 62 -16.36 2.38 -1.63
C VAL A 62 -16.05 1.48 -2.82
N GLN A 63 -15.23 0.45 -2.59
CA GLN A 63 -14.82 -0.52 -3.61
C GLN A 63 -15.19 -1.94 -3.17
N GLN A 64 -15.58 -2.76 -4.14
CA GLN A 64 -15.95 -4.17 -3.92
C GLN A 64 -14.92 -5.06 -4.61
N PHE A 65 -14.36 -6.01 -3.86
CA PHE A 65 -13.39 -6.99 -4.32
C PHE A 65 -13.89 -8.39 -3.97
N GLY A 66 -14.68 -9.01 -4.87
CA GLY A 66 -15.38 -10.26 -4.55
C GLY A 66 -16.32 -10.06 -3.36
N ASP A 67 -16.14 -10.82 -2.28
CA ASP A 67 -16.93 -10.71 -1.05
C ASP A 67 -16.41 -9.64 -0.06
N ILE A 68 -15.33 -8.94 -0.43
CA ILE A 68 -14.71 -7.91 0.40
C ILE A 68 -15.23 -6.53 -0.01
N GLN A 69 -15.77 -5.79 0.96
CA GLN A 69 -16.11 -4.37 0.77
C GLN A 69 -15.07 -3.51 1.49
N ALA A 70 -14.52 -2.51 0.79
CA ALA A 70 -13.56 -1.57 1.36
C ALA A 70 -14.07 -0.13 1.21
N ARG A 71 -14.17 0.61 2.32
CA ARG A 71 -14.26 2.08 2.30
C ARG A 71 -12.85 2.62 2.42
N ILE A 72 -12.40 3.38 1.43
CA ILE A 72 -11.02 3.82 1.31
C ILE A 72 -10.93 5.31 1.00
N ARG A 73 -9.86 5.96 1.47
CA ARG A 73 -9.51 7.35 1.11
C ARG A 73 -8.00 7.52 1.12
N LEU A 74 -7.51 8.45 0.30
CA LEU A 74 -6.10 8.81 0.23
C LEU A 74 -5.97 10.32 0.42
N HIS A 75 -5.10 10.75 1.34
CA HIS A 75 -4.96 12.17 1.65
C HIS A 75 -3.55 12.51 2.12
N TRP A 76 -3.17 13.77 2.03
CA TRP A 76 -1.91 14.28 2.57
C TRP A 76 -2.00 14.55 4.07
N ASP A 77 -1.00 14.12 4.82
CA ASP A 77 -0.73 14.49 6.22
C ASP A 77 0.71 15.02 6.31
N GLY A 78 0.88 16.33 6.15
CA GLY A 78 2.19 16.95 5.97
C GLY A 78 2.90 16.40 4.72
N PRO A 79 4.12 15.84 4.83
CA PRO A 79 4.84 15.26 3.70
C PRO A 79 4.46 13.80 3.39
N GLU A 80 3.59 13.17 4.20
CA GLU A 80 3.20 11.78 4.02
C GLU A 80 1.86 11.67 3.29
N LEU A 81 1.73 10.64 2.46
CA LEU A 81 0.46 10.28 1.85
C LEU A 81 -0.16 9.13 2.66
N VAL A 82 -1.36 9.35 3.16
CA VAL A 82 -2.05 8.43 4.08
C VAL A 82 -3.21 7.77 3.37
N PHE A 83 -3.14 6.45 3.26
CA PHE A 83 -4.23 5.59 2.82
C PHE A 83 -4.96 5.08 4.07
N ASP A 84 -6.21 5.48 4.24
CA ASP A 84 -7.08 4.91 5.26
C ASP A 84 -8.06 3.96 4.60
N SER A 85 -8.26 2.80 5.23
CA SER A 85 -9.30 1.87 4.80
C SER A 85 -10.01 1.23 5.99
N THR A 86 -11.32 1.02 5.80
CA THR A 86 -12.11 0.08 6.58
C THR A 86 -12.51 -1.07 5.65
N VAL A 87 -12.11 -2.27 6.00
CA VAL A 87 -12.30 -3.49 5.21
C VAL A 87 -13.28 -4.39 5.94
N ARG A 88 -14.35 -4.78 5.25
CA ARG A 88 -15.33 -5.75 5.73
C ARG A 88 -15.29 -6.99 4.85
N THR A 89 -15.12 -8.13 5.49
CA THR A 89 -15.26 -9.46 4.89
C THR A 89 -16.48 -10.15 5.49
N PRO A 90 -16.92 -11.32 5.00
CA PRO A 90 -17.99 -12.09 5.64
C PRO A 90 -17.70 -12.45 7.10
N ASP A 91 -16.42 -12.60 7.46
CA ASP A 91 -16.01 -13.16 8.73
C ASP A 91 -15.32 -12.15 9.68
N ASP A 92 -15.04 -10.92 9.23
CA ASP A 92 -14.29 -9.92 10.01
C ASP A 92 -14.52 -8.50 9.51
N GLU A 93 -14.29 -7.52 10.38
CA GLU A 93 -14.24 -6.10 10.01
C GLU A 93 -13.06 -5.44 10.72
N GLY A 94 -12.29 -4.66 9.97
CA GLY A 94 -11.10 -4.02 10.49
C GLY A 94 -10.68 -2.80 9.71
N THR A 95 -9.62 -2.16 10.18
CA THR A 95 -9.00 -1.02 9.51
C THR A 95 -7.60 -1.38 9.05
N ASN A 96 -7.20 -0.78 7.93
CA ASN A 96 -5.81 -0.72 7.51
C ASN A 96 -5.46 0.73 7.20
N VAL A 97 -4.46 1.25 7.89
CA VAL A 97 -3.89 2.59 7.68
C VAL A 97 -2.46 2.44 7.20
N VAL A 98 -2.15 3.03 6.04
CA VAL A 98 -0.80 3.01 5.46
C VAL A 98 -0.30 4.43 5.25
N ARG A 99 0.88 4.75 5.81
CA ARG A 99 1.56 6.02 5.62
C ARG A 99 2.73 5.83 4.67
N TYR A 100 2.65 6.47 3.50
CA TYR A 100 3.68 6.45 2.47
C TYR A 100 4.57 7.67 2.58
N SER A 101 5.89 7.44 2.54
CA SER A 101 6.89 8.49 2.44
C SER A 101 7.98 8.14 1.43
N LEU A 102 8.60 9.17 0.86
CA LEU A 102 9.78 9.02 0.01
C LEU A 102 11.03 9.42 0.81
N ARG A 103 12.07 8.60 0.74
CA ARG A 103 13.38 8.79 1.36
C ARG A 103 14.47 8.79 0.29
N ASP A 104 15.69 9.16 0.69
CA ASP A 104 16.88 9.10 -0.17
C ASP A 104 16.67 9.80 -1.52
N ASN A 105 16.14 11.04 -1.47
CA ASN A 105 15.78 11.86 -2.63
C ASN A 105 14.81 11.15 -3.60
N GLY A 106 13.89 10.36 -3.07
CA GLY A 106 12.90 9.62 -3.86
C GLY A 106 13.40 8.29 -4.43
N ARG A 107 14.56 7.78 -3.97
CA ARG A 107 15.04 6.44 -4.36
C ARG A 107 14.44 5.31 -3.51
N THR A 108 13.86 5.64 -2.37
CA THR A 108 13.26 4.65 -1.46
C THR A 108 11.84 5.06 -1.10
N LEU A 109 10.89 4.13 -1.27
CA LEU A 109 9.52 4.24 -0.81
C LEU A 109 9.39 3.47 0.51
N VAL A 110 8.85 4.12 1.53
CA VAL A 110 8.54 3.49 2.81
C VAL A 110 7.04 3.54 3.02
N ALA A 111 6.43 2.40 3.33
CA ALA A 111 5.03 2.27 3.70
C ALA A 111 4.92 1.70 5.12
N VAL A 112 4.49 2.54 6.07
CA VAL A 112 4.23 2.11 7.44
C VAL A 112 2.75 1.76 7.55
N GLU A 113 2.48 0.48 7.72
CA GLU A 113 1.15 -0.11 7.70
C GLU A 113 0.72 -0.53 9.11
N ARG A 114 -0.55 -0.24 9.43
CA ARG A 114 -1.20 -0.63 10.66
C ARG A 114 -2.53 -1.29 10.36
N VAL A 115 -2.62 -2.60 10.61
CA VAL A 115 -3.84 -3.41 10.47
C VAL A 115 -4.43 -3.69 11.85
N ARG A 116 -5.73 -3.44 12.01
CA ARG A 116 -6.47 -3.70 13.26
C ARG A 116 -7.83 -4.31 12.96
N SER A 117 -8.07 -5.50 13.50
CA SER A 117 -9.37 -6.16 13.55
C SER A 117 -9.43 -7.08 14.79
N PRO A 118 -10.59 -7.65 15.13
CA PRO A 118 -10.67 -8.73 16.12
C PRO A 118 -9.70 -9.89 15.86
N LYS A 119 -9.44 -10.24 14.60
CA LYS A 119 -8.56 -11.37 14.23
C LYS A 119 -7.11 -10.97 13.96
N HIS A 120 -6.84 -9.72 13.59
CA HIS A 120 -5.53 -9.29 13.12
C HIS A 120 -5.04 -8.03 13.84
N GLN A 121 -3.79 -8.07 14.31
CA GLN A 121 -3.11 -6.91 14.88
C GLN A 121 -1.66 -6.92 14.39
N HIS A 122 -1.40 -6.19 13.31
CA HIS A 122 -0.09 -6.15 12.69
C HIS A 122 0.35 -4.70 12.49
N ASP A 123 1.62 -4.44 12.80
CA ASP A 123 2.34 -3.25 12.39
C ASP A 123 3.49 -3.69 11.47
N ASN A 124 3.48 -3.18 10.24
CA ASN A 124 4.44 -3.53 9.21
C ASN A 124 5.17 -2.26 8.74
N THR A 125 6.47 -2.36 8.51
CA THR A 125 7.25 -1.35 7.78
C THR A 125 7.76 -2.00 6.51
N TRP A 126 7.19 -1.58 5.39
CA TRP A 126 7.61 -2.01 4.07
C TRP A 126 8.57 -0.99 3.49
N VAL A 127 9.71 -1.46 3.00
CA VAL A 127 10.71 -0.63 2.31
C VAL A 127 10.86 -1.16 0.90
N PHE A 128 10.81 -0.25 -0.07
CA PHE A 128 10.99 -0.55 -1.48
C PHE A 128 12.07 0.35 -2.06
N ASP A 129 12.94 -0.23 -2.88
CA ASP A 129 13.90 0.51 -3.68
C ASP A 129 13.28 0.80 -5.06
N ARG A 130 13.51 2.00 -5.58
CA ARG A 130 13.09 2.36 -6.93
C ARG A 130 13.86 1.53 -7.94
N GLU A 131 13.17 0.93 -8.91
CA GLU A 131 13.83 0.31 -10.04
C GLU A 131 14.41 1.39 -10.96
N GLU A 132 15.67 1.25 -11.33
CA GLU A 132 16.27 2.13 -12.33
C GLU A 132 15.71 1.77 -13.71
N ALA A 133 15.46 2.80 -14.54
CA ALA A 133 15.09 2.58 -15.93
C ALA A 133 16.27 1.88 -16.65
N SER A 134 15.98 0.72 -17.24
CA SER A 134 16.94 0.00 -18.11
C SER A 134 17.19 0.73 -19.42
#